data_AF-I4DB17-F1
#
_entry.id   AF-I4DB17-F1
#
_cell.length_a   1.000
_cell.length_b   1.000
_cell.length_c   1.000
_cell.angle_alpha   90.00
_cell.angle_beta   90.00
_cell.angle_gamma   90.00
#
_symmetry.space_group_name_H-M   'P 1'
#
loop_
_entity.id
_entity.type
_entity.pdbx_description
1 polymer ?
#
loop_
_entity_poly.entity_id
_entity_poly.type
_entity_poly.pdbx_seq_one_letter_code
_entity_poly.pdbx_strand_id
1 'polypeptide(L)'
;MSEEKSASTLCQNIRTYQDARGWEYFVRPGIGGDVFKTFYRRLGSKKERGYTHLPWRHSFGEALRDLEQLAALKKWKAVSSLLINIRFEIREGDKL
;
A
#
# COMPACT_ATOMS: atom_id res chain seq x y z
N MET A 1 -31.15 -5.28 12.23
CA MET A 1 -30.28 -4.17 11.81
C MET A 1 -29.12 -4.83 11.08
N SER A 2 -29.36 -5.11 9.80
CA SER A 2 -28.58 -6.08 9.04
C SER A 2 -27.70 -5.36 8.03
N GLU A 3 -26.44 -5.75 8.07
CA GLU A 3 -25.32 -5.46 7.16
C GLU A 3 -25.69 -4.97 5.76
N GLU A 4 -25.40 -3.70 5.48
CA GLU A 4 -25.22 -3.18 4.12
C GLU A 4 -23.88 -3.66 3.55
N LYS A 5 -23.90 -4.87 2.98
CA LYS A 5 -22.96 -5.30 1.95
C LYS A 5 -23.37 -4.67 0.61
N SER A 6 -22.72 -3.60 0.14
CA SER A 6 -22.39 -3.46 -1.29
C SER A 6 -21.59 -2.20 -1.59
N ALA A 7 -20.68 -2.33 -2.57
CA ALA A 7 -19.96 -1.25 -3.27
C ALA A 7 -18.91 -0.46 -2.47
N SER A 8 -17.82 -1.11 -2.07
CA SER A 8 -16.56 -0.39 -1.83
C SER A 8 -15.42 -1.13 -2.50
N THR A 9 -15.26 -0.94 -3.81
CA THR A 9 -14.05 -1.33 -4.54
C THR A 9 -12.89 -0.61 -3.88
N LEU A 10 -12.21 -1.38 -3.04
CA LEU A 10 -11.10 -1.08 -2.15
C LEU A 10 -10.19 0.04 -2.68
N CYS A 11 -10.49 1.29 -2.33
CA CYS A 11 -9.48 2.33 -2.17
C CYS A 11 -8.61 1.93 -0.97
N GLN A 12 -7.73 0.92 -1.16
CA GLN A 12 -6.61 0.73 -0.26
C GLN A 12 -5.78 2.00 -0.40
N ASN A 13 -5.99 2.95 0.51
CA ASN A 13 -5.10 4.08 0.69
C ASN A 13 -3.73 3.50 1.04
N ILE A 14 -2.91 3.26 0.02
CA ILE A 14 -1.53 2.82 0.19
C ILE A 14 -0.80 4.03 0.77
N ARG A 15 -0.69 4.04 2.10
CA ARG A 15 0.11 5.03 2.82
C ARG A 15 1.57 4.73 2.55
N THR A 16 2.22 5.62 1.80
CA THR A 16 3.67 5.61 1.64
C THR A 16 4.28 6.64 2.58
N TYR A 17 5.55 6.48 2.92
CA TYR A 17 6.27 7.41 3.79
C TYR A 17 7.54 7.87 3.11
N GLN A 18 7.88 9.14 3.26
CA GLN A 18 9.10 9.70 2.72
C GLN A 18 10.03 10.20 3.82
N ASP A 19 11.31 9.88 3.70
CA ASP A 19 12.35 10.44 4.54
C ASP A 19 12.91 11.75 3.96
N ALA A 20 13.67 12.49 4.77
CA ALA A 20 14.30 13.75 4.35
C ALA A 20 15.39 13.56 3.28
N ARG A 21 15.81 12.32 3.01
CA ARG A 21 16.85 11.99 2.02
C ARG A 21 16.25 11.62 0.66
N GLY A 22 14.92 11.63 0.53
CA GLY A 22 14.21 11.31 -0.70
C GLY A 22 14.03 9.80 -0.93
N TRP A 23 13.97 9.00 0.13
CA TRP A 23 13.54 7.61 0.07
C TRP A 23 12.04 7.51 0.35
N GLU A 24 11.34 6.75 -0.47
CA GLU A 24 9.94 6.38 -0.31
C GLU A 24 9.85 4.95 0.22
N TYR A 25 9.04 4.75 1.26
CA TYR A 25 8.80 3.50 1.95
C TYR A 25 7.34 3.09 1.78
N PHE A 26 7.10 1.81 1.48
CA PHE A 26 5.78 1.28 1.20
C PHE A 26 5.73 -0.23 1.48
N VAL A 27 4.54 -0.76 1.70
CA VAL A 27 4.31 -2.20 1.89
C VAL A 27 3.90 -2.82 0.56
N ARG A 28 4.46 -3.98 0.24
CA ARG A 28 4.00 -4.80 -0.88
C ARG A 28 4.09 -6.31 -0.59
N PRO A 29 3.34 -7.14 -1.30
CA PRO A 29 3.49 -8.59 -1.21
C PRO A 29 4.86 -9.05 -1.73
N GLY A 30 5.37 -10.13 -1.15
CA GLY A 30 6.56 -10.84 -1.59
C GLY A 30 6.29 -11.75 -2.78
N ILE A 31 7.31 -12.52 -3.17
CA ILE A 31 7.16 -13.57 -4.18
C ILE A 31 6.22 -14.63 -3.59
N GLY A 32 5.08 -14.85 -4.25
CA GLY A 32 4.03 -15.79 -3.79
C GLY A 32 2.75 -15.13 -3.25
N GLY A 33 2.75 -13.82 -2.93
CA GLY A 33 1.53 -13.10 -2.53
C GLY A 33 1.01 -13.34 -1.10
N ASP A 34 1.49 -14.38 -0.42
CA ASP A 34 0.99 -14.77 0.91
C ASP A 34 1.67 -14.04 2.08
N VAL A 35 2.73 -13.28 1.80
CA VAL A 35 3.49 -12.53 2.80
C VAL A 35 3.76 -11.11 2.30
N PHE A 36 3.76 -10.16 3.23
CA PHE A 36 3.93 -8.74 3.00
C PHE A 36 5.15 -8.22 3.75
N LYS A 37 5.84 -7.24 3.15
CA LYS A 37 6.98 -6.59 3.80
C LYS A 37 7.09 -5.14 3.38
N THR A 38 7.78 -4.37 4.20
CA THR A 38 8.19 -3.00 3.89
C THR A 38 9.34 -3.00 2.89
N PHE A 39 9.16 -2.27 1.79
CA PHE A 39 10.17 -1.97 0.79
C PHE A 39 10.43 -0.46 0.77
N TYR A 40 11.56 -0.09 0.20
CA TYR A 40 11.92 1.29 -0.01
C TYR A 40 12.61 1.50 -1.35
N ARG A 41 12.41 2.67 -1.95
CA ARG A 41 13.04 3.09 -3.20
C ARG A 41 13.38 4.56 -3.16
N ARG A 42 14.33 4.98 -3.98
CA ARG A 42 14.64 6.41 -4.13
C ARG A 42 13.60 7.04 -5.04
N LEU A 43 13.17 8.26 -4.74
CA LEU A 43 12.27 9.02 -5.61
C LEU A 43 12.84 9.10 -7.04
N GLY A 44 12.01 8.80 -8.03
CA GLY A 44 12.41 8.71 -9.45
C GLY A 44 13.13 7.42 -9.85
N SER A 45 13.40 6.49 -8.91
CA SER A 45 13.99 5.19 -9.22
C SER A 45 12.95 4.07 -9.18
N LYS A 46 13.08 3.12 -10.10
CA LYS A 46 12.31 1.85 -10.08
C LYS A 46 12.97 0.76 -9.23
N LYS A 47 14.16 0.98 -8.69
CA LYS A 47 14.90 -0.02 -7.90
C LYS A 47 14.38 -0.03 -6.46
N GLU A 48 13.71 -1.11 -6.12
CA GLU A 48 13.16 -1.36 -4.79
C GLU A 48 14.10 -2.25 -3.97
N ARG A 49 14.20 -1.99 -2.68
CA ARG A 49 14.95 -2.82 -1.72
C ARG A 49 14.05 -3.16 -0.55
N GLY A 50 14.12 -4.40 -0.10
CA GLY A 50 13.42 -4.82 1.11
C GLY A 50 14.06 -4.18 2.34
N TYR A 51 13.26 -3.63 3.24
CA TYR A 51 13.75 -3.04 4.48
C TYR A 51 14.15 -4.16 5.44
N THR A 52 15.42 -4.23 5.82
CA THR A 52 15.99 -5.38 6.54
C THR A 52 15.50 -5.51 7.98
N HIS A 53 15.24 -4.39 8.66
CA HIS A 53 14.91 -4.40 10.09
C HIS A 53 13.45 -4.70 10.40
N LEU A 54 12.59 -4.78 9.38
CA LEU A 54 11.19 -5.19 9.55
C LEU A 54 10.99 -6.63 9.06
N PRO A 55 10.28 -7.48 9.82
CA PRO A 55 10.01 -8.85 9.43
C PRO A 55 9.03 -8.91 8.25
N TRP A 56 8.91 -10.09 7.64
CA TRP A 56 7.78 -10.42 6.79
C TRP A 56 6.54 -10.67 7.65
N ARG A 57 5.38 -10.23 7.19
CA ARG A 57 4.08 -10.43 7.87
C ARG A 57 3.13 -11.20 6.96
N HIS A 58 2.14 -11.86 7.54
CA HIS A 58 1.13 -12.60 6.78
C HIS A 58 -0.03 -11.72 6.32
N SER A 59 -0.08 -10.47 6.78
CA SER A 59 -1.10 -9.51 6.36
C SER A 59 -0.49 -8.16 5.99
N PHE A 60 -1.11 -7.49 5.01
CA PHE A 60 -0.78 -6.13 4.63
C PHE A 60 -0.92 -5.17 5.82
N GLY A 61 -1.97 -5.32 6.62
CA GLY A 61 -2.24 -4.47 7.78
C GLY A 61 -1.16 -4.55 8.86
N GLU A 62 -0.63 -5.74 9.16
CA GLU A 62 0.50 -5.89 10.09
C GLU A 62 1.77 -5.22 9.56
N ALA A 63 2.11 -5.47 8.29
CA ALA A 63 3.28 -4.85 7.68
C ALA A 63 3.14 -3.32 7.60
N LEU A 64 1.92 -2.81 7.39
CA LEU A 64 1.65 -1.37 7.38
C LEU A 64 1.78 -0.78 8.78
N ARG A 65 1.27 -1.43 9.82
CA ARG A 65 1.46 -0.98 11.20
C ARG A 65 2.94 -0.92 11.59
N ASP A 66 3.73 -1.91 11.18
CA ASP A 66 5.18 -1.90 11.40
C ASP A 66 5.85 -0.68 10.71
N LEU A 67 5.46 -0.38 9.47
CA LEU A 67 5.93 0.80 8.74
C LEU A 67 5.46 2.11 9.41
N GLU A 68 4.21 2.18 9.85
CA GLU A 68 3.66 3.35 10.55
C GLU A 68 4.42 3.63 11.86
N GLN A 69 4.69 2.60 12.64
CA GLN A 69 5.50 2.72 13.86
C GLN A 69 6.92 3.21 13.54
N LEU A 70 7.56 2.63 12.53
CA LEU A 70 8.89 3.05 12.09
C LEU A 70 8.89 4.51 11.62
N ALA A 71 7.90 4.89 10.81
CA ALA A 71 7.75 6.24 10.30
C ALA A 71 7.51 7.25 11.43
N ALA A 72 6.71 6.91 12.43
CA ALA A 72 6.49 7.75 13.62
C ALA A 72 7.79 7.94 14.41
N LEU A 73 8.54 6.86 14.66
CA LEU A 73 9.83 6.90 15.35
C LEU A 73 10.88 7.74 14.60
N LYS A 74 10.88 7.65 13.26
CA LYS A 74 11.82 8.37 12.40
C LYS A 74 11.30 9.74 11.94
N LYS A 75 10.08 10.13 12.33
CA LYS A 75 9.39 11.36 11.92
C LYS A 75 9.32 11.52 10.39
N TRP A 76 9.05 10.43 9.69
CA TRP A 76 8.88 10.44 8.23
C TRP A 76 7.54 11.05 7.83
N LYS A 77 7.52 11.68 6.65
CA LYS A 77 6.32 12.34 6.13
C LYS A 77 5.42 11.31 5.47
N ALA A 78 4.16 11.24 5.88
CA ALA A 78 3.15 10.45 5.18
C ALA A 78 2.87 11.06 3.81
N VAL A 79 2.90 10.23 2.77
CA VAL A 79 2.53 10.57 1.41
C VAL A 79 1.39 9.65 1.01
N SER A 80 0.21 10.22 0.80
CA SER A 80 -0.94 9.48 0.31
C SER A 80 -0.78 9.28 -1.19
N SER A 81 -0.53 8.05 -1.63
CA SER A 81 -0.63 7.70 -3.05
C SER A 81 -2.05 7.22 -3.35
N LEU A 82 -2.87 8.09 -3.95
CA LEU A 82 -4.15 7.70 -4.54
C LEU A 82 -3.88 6.86 -5.80
N LEU A 83 -3.86 5.53 -5.67
CA LEU A 83 -3.88 4.64 -6.82
C LEU A 83 -5.33 4.49 -7.30
N ILE A 84 -5.78 5.42 -8.14
CA ILE A 84 -7.04 5.29 -8.88
C ILE A 84 -6.77 4.34 -10.05
N ASN A 85 -7.07 3.04 -9.88
CA ASN A 85 -7.23 2.12 -11.01
C ASN A 85 -8.72 2.06 -11.38
N ILE A 86 -9.21 3.11 -12.05
CA ILE A 86 -10.51 3.04 -12.74
C ILE A 86 -10.23 2.65 -14.19
N ARG A 87 -10.38 1.36 -14.49
CA ARG A 87 -10.76 0.91 -15.84
C ARG A 87 -11.75 -0.23 -15.69
N PHE A 88 -12.98 0.13 -15.35
CA PHE A 88 -14.15 -0.75 -15.52
C PHE A 88 -15.00 -0.15 -16.64
N GLU A 89 -14.73 -0.59 -17.87
CA GLU A 89 -15.63 -0.40 -18.98
C GLU A 89 -16.46 -1.69 -19.07
N ILE A 90 -17.63 -1.70 -18.43
CA ILE A 90 -18.68 -2.67 -18.71
C ILE A 90 -19.95 -1.86 -18.97
N ARG A 91 -20.25 -1.65 -20.26
CA ARG A 91 -21.61 -1.34 -20.73
C ARG A 91 -22.20 -2.64 -21.27
N GLU A 92 -22.79 -3.44 -20.38
CA GLU A 92 -23.71 -4.49 -20.78
C GLU A 92 -25.13 -3.91 -20.77
N GLY A 93 -25.70 -3.75 -21.97
CA GLY A 93 -27.10 -3.98 -22.32
C GLY A 93 -28.22 -3.32 -21.51
N ASP A 94 -28.66 -2.15 -21.95
CA ASP A 94 -30.08 -1.78 -21.85
C ASP A 94 -30.84 -2.46 -22.99
N LYS A 95 -31.50 -3.58 -22.66
CA LYS A 95 -32.59 -4.16 -23.44
C LYS A 95 -33.85 -3.32 -23.20
N LEU A 96 -34.46 -2.83 -24.27
CA LEU A 96 -35.90 -2.55 -24.36
C LEU A 96 -36.44 -3.28 -25.58
#